data_AF-A0A1H3H1C9-F1
#
_entry.id   AF-A0A1H3H1C9-F1
#
_cell.length_a   1.000
_cell.length_b   1.000
_cell.length_c   1.000
_cell.angle_alpha   90.00
_cell.angle_beta   90.00
_cell.angle_gamma   90.00
#
_symmetry.space_group_name_H-M   'P 1'
#
loop_
_entity.id
_entity.type
_entity.pdbx_description
1 polymer ?
#
loop_
_entity_poly.entity_id
_entity_poly.type
_entity_poly.pdbx_seq_one_letter_code
_entity_poly.pdbx_strand_id
1 'polypeptide(L)'
;MPQAPIGKKFYIGGAIKDSFELCKWLSGYCIAARSRLPSKGWDWTELQEQALRRQRERDRNSLSVRETEELYEQEIDTLKERIKELEIANAAISTSTVRNSDYKSQWDQDSFSMSIPEIYTGEISDRIQFLIDCGLQQAEALGIDERTIAVAKTLLQHNSKSAELKELREQLGKVITNPKRYSKDVVKLLEKYGYSKKAEKTHVRLEPDPNLEGVSTLTIVKTPSDHRSLKNQRSHIENGLGISKL
;
A
#
# COMPACT_ATOMS: atom_id res chain seq x y z
N MET A 1 15.73 -34.32 19.27
CA MET A 1 16.96 -35.14 19.21
C MET A 1 17.89 -34.51 18.16
N PRO A 2 19.11 -34.07 18.50
CA PRO A 2 20.02 -33.58 17.48
C PRO A 2 20.47 -34.78 16.64
N GLN A 3 20.08 -34.82 15.37
CA GLN A 3 20.53 -35.84 14.43
C GLN A 3 22.06 -35.71 14.29
N ALA A 4 22.79 -36.80 14.54
CA ALA A 4 24.21 -36.86 14.28
C ALA A 4 24.50 -36.43 12.82
N PRO A 5 25.59 -35.71 12.54
CA PRO A 5 25.91 -35.29 11.18
C PRO A 5 26.02 -36.53 10.28
N ILE A 6 25.14 -36.62 9.28
CA ILE A 6 25.13 -37.70 8.29
C ILE A 6 26.34 -37.48 7.38
N GLY A 7 27.44 -38.17 7.68
CA GLY A 7 28.65 -38.16 6.86
C GLY A 7 29.01 -39.57 6.42
N LYS A 8 29.38 -39.76 5.15
CA LYS A 8 29.93 -41.01 4.63
C LYS A 8 31.43 -40.85 4.42
N LYS A 9 32.23 -41.75 5.01
CA LYS A 9 33.68 -41.79 4.80
C LYS A 9 33.99 -42.60 3.53
N PHE A 10 34.84 -42.04 2.68
CA PHE A 10 35.37 -42.72 1.49
C PHE A 10 36.86 -42.95 1.70
N TYR A 11 37.34 -44.13 1.33
CA TYR A 11 38.75 -44.50 1.43
C TYR A 11 39.23 -45.00 0.07
N ILE A 12 40.49 -44.69 -0.27
CA ILE A 12 41.15 -45.20 -1.47
C ILE A 12 41.57 -46.64 -1.17
N GLY A 13 41.14 -47.59 -2.01
CA GLY A 13 41.33 -49.03 -1.81
C GLY A 13 40.01 -49.81 -1.81
N GLY A 14 40.04 -51.03 -2.37
CA GLY A 14 38.85 -51.85 -2.58
C GLY A 14 38.10 -51.45 -3.86
N ALA A 15 36.95 -50.79 -3.71
CA ALA A 15 36.05 -50.43 -4.82
C ALA A 15 36.42 -49.11 -5.54
N ILE A 16 37.30 -48.29 -4.97
CA ILE A 16 37.75 -47.01 -5.53
C ILE A 16 39.25 -47.14 -5.80
N LYS A 17 39.63 -47.15 -7.08
CA LYS A 17 41.00 -47.48 -7.54
C LYS A 17 41.92 -46.28 -7.61
N ASP A 18 41.38 -45.10 -7.90
CA ASP A 18 42.18 -43.88 -8.11
C ASP A 18 41.51 -42.63 -7.49
N SER A 19 42.32 -41.61 -7.26
CA SER A 19 41.93 -40.25 -6.85
C SER A 19 40.81 -39.66 -7.72
N PHE A 20 40.83 -39.92 -9.04
CA PHE A 20 39.77 -39.46 -9.94
C PHE A 20 38.42 -40.17 -9.68
N GLU A 21 38.45 -41.48 -9.43
CA GLU A 21 37.24 -42.23 -9.03
C GLU A 21 36.73 -41.77 -7.67
N LEU A 22 37.63 -41.45 -6.73
CA LEU A 22 37.25 -40.88 -5.44
C LEU A 22 36.49 -39.56 -5.63
N CYS A 23 37.00 -38.66 -6.49
CA CYS A 23 36.31 -37.40 -6.82
C CYS A 23 34.94 -37.64 -7.46
N LYS A 24 34.81 -38.64 -8.34
CA LYS A 24 33.52 -39.02 -8.96
C LYS A 24 32.52 -39.56 -7.94
N TRP A 25 32.97 -40.36 -6.99
CA TRP A 25 32.13 -40.88 -5.91
C TRP A 25 31.72 -39.79 -4.91
N LEU A 26 32.65 -38.89 -4.56
CA LEU A 26 32.38 -37.72 -3.72
C LEU A 26 31.39 -36.78 -4.38
N SER A 27 31.57 -36.45 -5.66
CA SER A 27 30.65 -35.57 -6.39
C SER A 27 29.27 -36.19 -6.50
N GLY A 28 29.17 -37.48 -6.81
CA GLY A 28 27.90 -38.22 -6.81
C GLY A 28 27.22 -38.20 -5.43
N TYR A 29 27.98 -38.38 -4.35
CA TYR A 29 27.44 -38.30 -2.99
C TYR A 29 27.00 -36.87 -2.62
N CYS A 30 27.78 -35.85 -2.96
CA CYS A 30 27.43 -34.45 -2.72
C CYS A 30 26.18 -34.03 -3.51
N ILE A 31 26.03 -34.47 -4.76
CA ILE A 31 24.83 -34.23 -5.57
C ILE A 31 23.63 -34.92 -4.95
N ALA A 32 23.77 -36.18 -4.52
CA ALA A 32 22.71 -36.93 -3.86
C ALA A 32 22.36 -36.39 -2.46
N ALA A 33 23.32 -35.80 -1.74
CA ALA A 33 23.08 -35.15 -0.47
C ALA A 33 22.41 -33.78 -0.66
N ARG A 34 22.87 -32.98 -1.63
CA ARG A 34 22.28 -31.69 -1.99
C ARG A 34 20.85 -31.83 -2.49
N SER A 35 20.55 -32.88 -3.24
CA SER A 35 19.17 -33.13 -3.66
C SER A 35 18.24 -33.42 -2.48
N ARG A 36 18.75 -33.95 -1.36
CA ARG A 36 17.98 -34.22 -0.13
C ARG A 36 17.83 -33.03 0.80
N LEU A 37 18.53 -31.92 0.53
CA LEU A 37 18.46 -30.72 1.34
C LEU A 37 17.47 -29.71 0.73
N PRO A 38 16.76 -28.92 1.56
CA PRO A 38 15.94 -27.81 1.08
C PRO A 38 16.77 -26.86 0.23
N SER A 39 16.21 -26.38 -0.88
CA SER A 39 16.78 -25.24 -1.57
C SER A 39 16.39 -23.95 -0.82
N LYS A 40 17.22 -22.90 -0.91
CA LYS A 40 16.98 -21.64 -0.19
C LYS A 40 15.68 -21.00 -0.72
N GLY A 41 14.65 -20.93 0.12
CA GLY A 41 13.37 -20.30 -0.22
C GLY A 41 12.17 -21.26 -0.31
N TRP A 42 12.33 -22.55 -0.03
CA TRP A 42 11.19 -23.47 0.01
C TRP A 42 10.31 -23.25 1.22
N ASP A 43 9.00 -23.24 0.98
CA ASP A 43 7.99 -23.30 2.03
C ASP A 43 7.90 -24.72 2.61
N TRP A 44 7.41 -24.84 3.84
CA TRP A 44 7.25 -26.11 4.54
C TRP A 44 6.38 -27.12 3.77
N THR A 45 5.41 -26.59 3.01
CA THR A 45 4.51 -27.35 2.12
C THR A 45 5.27 -28.00 0.95
N GLU A 46 6.16 -27.26 0.29
CA GLU A 46 7.01 -27.76 -0.80
C GLU A 46 7.98 -28.85 -0.30
N LEU A 47 8.47 -28.71 0.94
CA LEU A 47 9.31 -29.71 1.58
C LEU A 47 8.57 -31.03 1.87
N GLN A 48 7.32 -30.95 2.33
CA GLN A 48 6.48 -32.13 2.53
C GLN A 48 6.15 -32.81 1.19
N GLU A 49 5.83 -32.03 0.15
CA GLU A 49 5.51 -32.57 -1.17
C GLU A 49 6.71 -33.30 -1.80
N GLN A 50 7.91 -32.72 -1.71
CA GLN A 50 9.14 -33.33 -2.20
C GLN A 50 9.49 -34.63 -1.46
N ALA A 51 9.27 -34.66 -0.14
CA ALA A 51 9.50 -35.86 0.68
C ALA A 51 8.56 -37.00 0.27
N LEU A 52 7.27 -36.70 0.07
CA LEU A 52 6.26 -37.66 -0.36
C LEU A 52 6.50 -38.16 -1.80
N ARG A 53 6.90 -37.28 -2.72
CA ARG A 53 7.27 -37.69 -4.10
C ARG A 53 8.42 -38.71 -4.10
N ARG A 54 9.45 -38.49 -3.29
CA ARG A 54 10.59 -39.41 -3.20
C ARG A 54 10.30 -40.73 -2.49
N GLN A 55 9.44 -40.69 -1.48
CA GLN A 55 8.95 -41.91 -0.84
C GLN A 55 8.22 -42.77 -1.88
N ARG A 56 7.33 -42.15 -2.66
CA ARG A 56 6.62 -42.80 -3.76
C ARG A 56 7.54 -43.32 -4.88
N GLU A 57 8.59 -42.59 -5.27
CA GLU A 57 9.58 -43.08 -6.24
C GLU A 57 10.33 -44.33 -5.75
N ARG A 58 10.60 -44.45 -4.45
CA ARG A 58 11.21 -45.65 -3.87
C ARG A 58 10.23 -46.81 -3.85
N ASP A 59 9.00 -46.53 -3.45
CA ASP A 59 7.96 -47.54 -3.26
C ASP A 59 7.39 -48.01 -4.61
N ARG A 60 7.51 -47.21 -5.68
CA ARG A 60 7.11 -47.56 -7.06
C ARG A 60 7.69 -48.88 -7.57
N ASN A 61 8.86 -49.31 -7.06
CA ASN A 61 9.49 -50.58 -7.43
C ASN A 61 9.13 -51.76 -6.51
N SER A 62 8.46 -51.52 -5.38
CA SER A 62 8.07 -52.57 -4.42
C SER A 62 6.56 -52.79 -4.33
N LEU A 63 5.76 -51.93 -4.94
CA LEU A 63 4.31 -51.94 -4.82
C LEU A 63 3.65 -52.79 -5.91
N SER A 64 2.60 -53.50 -5.53
CA SER A 64 1.71 -54.23 -6.44
C SER A 64 0.97 -53.24 -7.37
N VAL A 65 0.57 -53.68 -8.56
CA VAL A 65 -0.20 -52.86 -9.54
C VAL A 65 -1.39 -52.16 -8.87
N ARG A 66 -2.07 -52.84 -7.94
CA ARG A 66 -3.20 -52.30 -7.19
C ARG A 66 -2.81 -51.14 -6.27
N GLU A 67 -1.68 -51.26 -5.58
CA GLU A 67 -1.19 -50.21 -4.67
C GLU A 67 -0.67 -48.99 -5.47
N THR A 68 -0.19 -49.21 -6.70
CA THR A 68 0.15 -48.11 -7.61
C THR A 68 -1.08 -47.39 -8.15
N GLU A 69 -2.17 -48.10 -8.44
CA GLU A 69 -3.46 -47.50 -8.82
C GLU A 69 -4.03 -46.66 -7.68
N GLU A 70 -4.05 -47.17 -6.45
CA GLU A 70 -4.50 -46.43 -5.27
C GLU A 70 -3.70 -45.13 -5.04
N LEU A 71 -2.39 -45.14 -5.30
CA LEU A 71 -1.55 -43.94 -5.21
C LEU A 71 -1.86 -42.92 -6.32
N TYR A 72 -2.16 -43.37 -7.54
CA TYR A 72 -2.55 -42.47 -8.62
C TYR A 72 -3.95 -41.88 -8.38
N GLU A 73 -4.89 -42.63 -7.82
CA GLU A 73 -6.20 -42.10 -7.44
C GLU A 73 -6.07 -41.01 -6.37
N GLN A 74 -5.23 -41.22 -5.35
CA GLN A 74 -4.93 -40.19 -4.35
C GLN A 74 -4.27 -38.94 -4.96
N GLU A 75 -3.41 -39.10 -5.96
CA GLU A 75 -2.80 -37.98 -6.67
C GLU A 75 -3.84 -37.21 -7.50
N ILE A 76 -4.74 -37.92 -8.18
CA ILE A 76 -5.84 -37.30 -8.92
C ILE A 76 -6.75 -36.52 -7.98
N ASP A 77 -7.06 -37.05 -6.80
CA ASP A 77 -7.94 -36.38 -5.84
C ASP A 77 -7.28 -35.15 -5.21
N THR A 78 -6.01 -35.24 -4.82
CA THR A 78 -5.26 -34.08 -4.33
C THR A 78 -5.10 -32.99 -5.40
N LEU A 79 -4.86 -33.37 -6.65
CA LEU A 79 -4.82 -32.42 -7.77
C LEU A 79 -6.18 -31.80 -8.04
N LYS A 80 -7.28 -32.55 -7.94
CA LYS A 80 -8.65 -32.00 -8.05
C LYS A 80 -8.97 -31.04 -6.92
N GLU A 81 -8.59 -31.35 -5.69
CA GLU A 81 -8.73 -30.43 -4.56
C GLU A 81 -7.91 -29.15 -4.80
N ARG A 82 -6.68 -29.28 -5.30
CA ARG A 82 -5.85 -28.12 -5.62
C ARG A 82 -6.41 -27.29 -6.76
N ILE A 83 -6.96 -27.92 -7.80
CA ILE A 83 -7.67 -27.23 -8.88
C ILE A 83 -8.86 -26.47 -8.29
N LYS A 84 -9.65 -27.09 -7.42
CA LYS A 84 -10.80 -26.46 -6.78
C LYS A 84 -10.39 -25.27 -5.90
N GLU A 85 -9.30 -25.39 -5.13
CA GLU A 85 -8.73 -24.27 -4.37
C GLU A 85 -8.27 -23.13 -5.29
N LEU A 86 -7.58 -23.45 -6.38
CA LEU A 86 -7.13 -22.48 -7.37
C LEU A 86 -8.29 -21.85 -8.12
N GLU A 87 -9.36 -22.59 -8.39
CA GLU A 87 -10.61 -22.09 -8.97
C GLU A 87 -11.34 -21.16 -8.00
N ILE A 88 -11.35 -21.45 -6.70
CA ILE A 88 -11.90 -20.56 -5.68
C ILE A 88 -11.05 -19.29 -5.56
N ALA A 89 -9.72 -19.42 -5.54
CA ALA A 89 -8.80 -18.29 -5.54
C ALA A 89 -8.95 -17.45 -6.81
N ASN A 90 -9.04 -18.10 -7.97
CA ASN A 90 -9.32 -17.44 -9.24
C ASN A 90 -10.72 -16.85 -9.28
N ALA A 91 -11.74 -17.43 -8.66
CA ALA A 91 -13.07 -16.86 -8.59
C ALA A 91 -13.06 -15.59 -7.73
N ALA A 92 -12.34 -15.60 -6.61
CA ALA A 92 -12.10 -14.43 -5.77
C ALA A 92 -11.32 -13.32 -6.52
N ILE A 93 -10.35 -13.70 -7.37
CA ILE A 93 -9.61 -12.80 -8.27
C ILE A 93 -10.45 -12.43 -9.52
N SER A 94 -11.41 -13.25 -9.93
CA SER A 94 -12.25 -12.99 -11.11
C SER A 94 -13.40 -12.06 -10.80
N THR A 95 -13.83 -11.98 -9.53
CA THR A 95 -14.63 -10.85 -9.03
C THR A 95 -13.91 -9.50 -9.17
N SER A 96 -12.58 -9.47 -9.25
CA SER A 96 -11.83 -8.24 -9.57
C SER A 96 -11.48 -8.07 -11.06
N THR A 97 -11.54 -9.11 -11.90
CA THR A 97 -10.78 -9.05 -13.18
C THR A 97 -11.40 -9.58 -14.49
N VAL A 98 -12.68 -10.00 -14.60
CA VAL A 98 -13.21 -10.51 -15.89
C VAL A 98 -14.25 -9.59 -16.57
N ARG A 99 -13.72 -8.78 -17.51
CA ARG A 99 -14.22 -8.17 -18.77
C ARG A 99 -15.53 -8.75 -19.36
N ASN A 100 -16.47 -8.05 -20.00
CA ASN A 100 -16.56 -6.73 -20.65
C ASN A 100 -18.06 -6.33 -20.77
N SER A 101 -18.43 -5.13 -20.32
CA SER A 101 -19.55 -4.38 -20.92
C SER A 101 -19.32 -2.86 -20.77
N ASP A 102 -18.80 -2.33 -21.87
CA ASP A 102 -18.87 -0.96 -22.42
C ASP A 102 -17.91 0.16 -21.98
N TYR A 103 -17.51 0.36 -20.73
CA TYR A 103 -16.43 1.33 -20.40
C TYR A 103 -15.74 0.97 -19.08
N LYS A 104 -14.67 0.17 -19.11
CA LYS A 104 -13.83 -0.06 -17.93
C LYS A 104 -12.49 0.67 -18.09
N SER A 105 -12.42 1.90 -17.57
CA SER A 105 -11.18 2.38 -16.99
C SER A 105 -11.22 2.06 -15.50
N GLN A 106 -10.75 0.87 -15.13
CA GLN A 106 -10.11 0.67 -13.83
C GLN A 106 -8.79 1.42 -13.95
N TRP A 107 -8.74 2.71 -13.57
CA TRP A 107 -7.44 3.35 -13.47
C TRP A 107 -6.67 2.62 -12.37
N ASP A 108 -5.63 1.90 -12.79
CA ASP A 108 -4.59 1.34 -11.93
C ASP A 108 -3.23 1.77 -12.51
N GLN A 109 -2.80 2.93 -12.03
CA GLN A 109 -1.41 3.28 -11.89
C GLN A 109 -1.01 2.81 -10.48
N ASP A 110 -0.22 1.75 -10.32
CA ASP A 110 0.41 1.39 -9.04
C ASP A 110 1.32 2.51 -8.43
N SER A 111 1.36 3.69 -9.05
CA SER A 111 2.55 4.56 -9.16
C SER A 111 2.26 6.07 -9.05
N PHE A 112 1.07 6.47 -8.62
CA PHE A 112 0.82 7.87 -8.24
C PHE A 112 0.60 8.00 -6.73
N SER A 113 1.48 7.34 -5.96
CA SER A 113 1.48 7.41 -4.50
C SER A 113 2.52 8.45 -4.05
N MET A 114 2.05 9.43 -3.30
CA MET A 114 2.90 10.31 -2.52
C MET A 114 2.35 10.31 -1.10
N SER A 115 3.19 9.92 -0.14
CA SER A 115 2.83 10.03 1.27
C SER A 115 3.08 11.47 1.70
N ILE A 116 2.12 12.35 1.35
CA ILE A 116 2.08 13.71 1.88
C ILE A 116 1.15 13.69 3.09
N PRO A 117 1.59 14.15 4.26
CA PRO A 117 0.70 14.36 5.40
C PRO A 117 -0.40 15.36 5.03
N GLU A 118 -1.65 14.98 5.25
CA GLU A 118 -2.81 15.84 5.05
C GLU A 118 -3.16 16.60 6.33
N ILE A 119 -3.51 17.88 6.22
CA ILE A 119 -4.12 18.68 7.26
C ILE A 119 -5.46 18.05 7.66
N TYR A 120 -6.25 17.62 6.67
CA TYR A 120 -7.54 16.98 6.86
C TYR A 120 -7.74 15.85 5.84
N THR A 121 -8.57 14.87 6.18
CA THR A 121 -8.82 13.70 5.33
C THR A 121 -9.33 14.12 3.94
N GLY A 122 -8.62 13.72 2.89
CA GLY A 122 -9.01 13.99 1.51
C GLY A 122 -8.56 15.35 0.96
N GLU A 123 -7.68 16.07 1.66
CA GLU A 123 -7.07 17.32 1.19
C GLU A 123 -6.43 17.18 -0.20
N ILE A 124 -5.69 16.10 -0.45
CA ILE A 124 -5.02 15.88 -1.73
C ILE A 124 -6.05 15.82 -2.86
N SER A 125 -7.18 15.14 -2.63
CA SER A 125 -8.27 15.08 -3.60
C SER A 125 -8.84 16.47 -3.91
N ASP A 126 -9.11 17.27 -2.88
CA ASP A 126 -9.62 18.63 -3.06
C ASP A 126 -8.64 19.52 -3.84
N ARG A 127 -7.33 19.40 -3.53
CA ARG A 127 -6.28 20.14 -4.24
C ARG A 127 -6.18 19.73 -5.70
N ILE A 128 -6.25 18.44 -6.01
CA ILE A 128 -6.27 17.94 -7.39
C ILE A 128 -7.50 18.47 -8.14
N GLN A 129 -8.68 18.39 -7.53
CA GLN A 129 -9.91 18.95 -8.12
C GLN A 129 -9.77 20.45 -8.41
N PHE A 130 -9.18 21.23 -7.50
CA PHE A 130 -8.91 22.64 -7.71
C PHE A 130 -7.94 22.91 -8.89
N LEU A 131 -6.87 22.12 -9.01
CA LEU A 131 -5.93 22.23 -10.13
C LEU A 131 -6.60 21.90 -11.47
N ILE A 132 -7.45 20.87 -11.49
CA ILE A 132 -8.24 20.52 -12.68
C ILE A 132 -9.16 21.68 -13.09
N ASP A 133 -9.87 22.29 -12.13
CA ASP A 133 -10.75 23.43 -12.39
C ASP A 133 -9.97 24.65 -12.94
N CYS A 134 -8.81 24.95 -12.35
CA CYS A 134 -7.92 26.01 -12.86
C CYS A 134 -7.45 25.73 -14.30
N GLY A 135 -7.08 24.48 -14.60
CA GLY A 135 -6.69 24.06 -15.94
C GLY A 135 -7.83 24.20 -16.95
N LEU A 136 -9.06 23.84 -16.54
CA LEU A 136 -10.25 23.99 -17.38
C LEU A 136 -10.58 25.46 -17.67
N GLN A 137 -10.42 26.35 -16.69
CA GLN A 137 -10.63 27.79 -16.87
C GLN A 137 -9.64 28.42 -17.86
N GLN A 138 -8.43 27.85 -17.98
CA GLN A 138 -7.38 28.32 -18.89
C GLN A 138 -7.21 27.45 -20.13
N ALA A 139 -8.12 26.50 -20.38
CA ALA A 139 -7.97 25.48 -21.40
C ALA A 139 -7.78 26.06 -22.81
N GLU A 140 -8.51 27.14 -23.14
CA GLU A 140 -8.39 27.83 -24.43
C GLU A 140 -7.03 28.52 -24.59
N ALA A 141 -6.59 29.26 -23.56
CA ALA A 141 -5.30 29.96 -23.59
C ALA A 141 -4.10 29.00 -23.66
N LEU A 142 -4.24 27.81 -23.08
CA LEU A 142 -3.22 26.76 -23.08
C LEU A 142 -3.29 25.84 -24.30
N GLY A 143 -4.33 25.97 -25.15
CA GLY A 143 -4.53 25.09 -26.31
C GLY A 143 -4.78 23.63 -25.94
N ILE A 144 -5.46 23.38 -24.81
CA ILE A 144 -5.80 22.03 -24.36
C ILE A 144 -6.85 21.43 -25.31
N ASP A 145 -6.63 20.19 -25.74
CA ASP A 145 -7.52 19.49 -26.66
C ASP A 145 -8.86 19.10 -26.03
N GLU A 146 -9.88 18.91 -26.88
CA GLU A 146 -11.25 18.61 -26.45
C GLU A 146 -11.36 17.29 -25.67
N ARG A 147 -10.51 16.30 -25.97
CA ARG A 147 -10.52 15.00 -25.28
C ARG A 147 -10.03 15.17 -23.85
N THR A 148 -8.96 15.92 -23.62
CA THR A 148 -8.45 16.23 -22.28
C THR A 148 -9.47 17.03 -21.47
N ILE A 149 -10.12 18.03 -22.07
CA ILE A 149 -11.20 18.80 -21.43
C ILE A 149 -12.36 17.89 -21.02
N ALA A 150 -12.77 16.97 -21.90
CA ALA A 150 -13.85 16.02 -21.61
C ALA A 150 -13.49 15.09 -20.43
N VAL A 151 -12.27 14.55 -20.40
CA VAL A 151 -11.79 13.70 -19.29
C VAL A 151 -11.78 14.48 -17.96
N ALA A 152 -11.22 15.69 -17.96
CA ALA A 152 -11.16 16.55 -16.77
C ALA A 152 -12.56 16.87 -16.21
N LYS A 153 -13.53 17.20 -17.08
CA LYS A 153 -14.92 17.41 -16.67
C LYS A 153 -15.56 16.16 -16.08
N THR A 154 -15.33 15.00 -16.68
CA THR A 154 -15.81 13.72 -16.15
C THR A 154 -15.20 13.40 -14.77
N LEU A 155 -13.90 13.65 -14.57
CA LEU A 155 -13.25 13.47 -13.28
C LEU A 155 -13.88 14.34 -12.18
N LEU A 156 -14.17 15.62 -12.45
CA LEU A 156 -14.84 16.50 -11.48
C LEU A 156 -16.29 16.09 -11.21
N GLN A 157 -16.99 15.51 -12.18
CA GLN A 157 -18.38 15.05 -12.00
C GLN A 157 -18.49 13.81 -11.10
N HIS A 158 -17.49 12.92 -11.14
CA HIS A 158 -17.50 11.67 -10.38
C HIS A 158 -16.85 11.75 -9.00
N ASN A 159 -16.11 12.81 -8.69
CA ASN A 159 -15.45 12.99 -7.41
C ASN A 159 -16.09 14.14 -6.63
N SER A 160 -16.60 13.87 -5.43
CA SER A 160 -17.11 14.91 -4.54
C SER A 160 -15.98 15.56 -3.74
N LYS A 161 -16.13 16.85 -3.41
CA LYS A 161 -15.26 17.52 -2.43
C LYS A 161 -15.36 16.85 -1.06
N SER A 162 -14.27 16.92 -0.28
CA SER A 162 -14.23 16.35 1.06
C SER A 162 -15.27 16.99 1.99
N ALA A 163 -15.86 16.18 2.88
CA ALA A 163 -16.78 16.67 3.91
C ALA A 163 -16.01 17.45 4.99
N GLU A 164 -14.75 17.06 5.22
CA GLU A 164 -13.85 17.57 6.22
C GLU A 164 -13.42 19.01 5.93
N LEU A 165 -13.20 19.38 4.65
CA LEU A 165 -12.96 20.77 4.27
C LEU A 165 -14.18 21.66 4.62
N LYS A 166 -15.38 21.16 4.34
CA LYS A 166 -16.62 21.87 4.67
C LYS A 166 -16.77 22.01 6.19
N GLU A 167 -16.54 20.93 6.93
CA GLU A 167 -16.59 20.95 8.40
C GLU A 167 -15.56 21.92 8.98
N LEU A 168 -14.31 21.89 8.51
CA LEU A 168 -13.25 22.81 8.91
C LEU A 168 -13.67 24.27 8.71
N ARG A 169 -14.23 24.60 7.54
CA ARG A 169 -14.74 25.95 7.23
C ARG A 169 -15.90 26.36 8.14
N GLU A 170 -16.82 25.45 8.42
CA GLU A 170 -17.95 25.71 9.32
C GLU A 170 -17.49 25.89 10.77
N GLN A 171 -16.59 25.04 11.26
CA GLN A 171 -16.02 25.14 12.60
C GLN A 171 -15.25 26.45 12.76
N LEU A 172 -14.43 26.81 11.77
CA LEU A 172 -13.70 28.07 11.75
C LEU A 172 -14.67 29.27 11.73
N GLY A 173 -15.75 29.21 10.95
CA GLY A 173 -16.81 30.21 10.97
C GLY A 173 -17.48 30.37 12.35
N LYS A 174 -17.82 29.25 13.01
CA LYS A 174 -18.43 29.23 14.34
C LYS A 174 -17.51 29.82 15.40
N VAL A 175 -16.26 29.38 15.41
CA VAL A 175 -15.24 29.81 16.38
C VAL A 175 -14.95 31.31 16.27
N ILE A 176 -15.01 31.88 15.06
CA ILE A 176 -14.75 33.30 14.81
C ILE A 176 -15.89 34.20 15.27
N THR A 177 -17.08 33.64 15.53
CA THR A 177 -18.25 34.42 15.94
C THR A 177 -18.22 34.85 17.41
N ASN A 178 -17.33 34.29 18.24
CA ASN A 178 -17.23 34.61 19.67
C ASN A 178 -15.95 35.40 20.01
N PRO A 179 -16.00 36.75 20.08
CA PRO A 179 -14.81 37.58 20.29
C PRO A 179 -14.09 37.31 21.61
N LYS A 180 -14.82 36.94 22.66
CA LYS A 180 -14.27 36.74 24.02
C LYS A 180 -13.44 35.46 24.14
N ARG A 181 -13.76 34.46 23.33
CA ARG A 181 -13.10 33.15 23.35
C ARG A 181 -12.34 32.84 22.07
N TYR A 182 -12.40 33.73 21.08
CA TYR A 182 -11.80 33.61 19.75
C TYR A 182 -10.39 33.00 19.79
N SER A 183 -9.44 33.61 20.49
CA SER A 183 -8.06 33.13 20.46
C SER A 183 -7.90 31.72 21.03
N LYS A 184 -8.64 31.39 22.11
CA LYS A 184 -8.58 30.08 22.74
C LYS A 184 -9.23 29.01 21.86
N ASP A 185 -10.39 29.32 21.31
CA ASP A 185 -11.16 28.38 20.51
C ASP A 185 -10.52 28.17 19.11
N VAL A 186 -9.90 29.20 18.50
CA VAL A 186 -9.13 29.04 17.25
C VAL A 186 -7.86 28.24 17.48
N VAL A 187 -7.11 28.52 18.55
CA VAL A 187 -5.89 27.75 18.88
C VAL A 187 -6.24 26.28 19.08
N LYS A 188 -7.29 25.99 19.85
CA LYS A 188 -7.76 24.61 20.07
C LYS A 188 -8.18 23.93 18.77
N LEU A 189 -8.81 24.67 17.85
CA LEU A 189 -9.17 24.15 16.54
C LEU A 189 -7.91 23.82 15.73
N LEU A 190 -6.98 24.75 15.59
CA LEU A 190 -5.77 24.57 14.78
C LEU A 190 -4.81 23.52 15.35
N GLU A 191 -4.78 23.33 16.67
CA GLU A 191 -4.07 22.22 17.33
C GLU A 191 -4.57 20.85 16.85
N LYS A 192 -5.88 20.70 16.55
CA LYS A 192 -6.44 19.48 15.95
C LYS A 192 -5.92 19.23 14.54
N TYR A 193 -5.54 20.28 13.81
CA TYR A 193 -5.10 20.26 12.42
C TYR A 193 -3.57 20.42 12.29
N GLY A 194 -2.82 20.02 13.32
CA GLY A 194 -1.36 19.92 13.26
C GLY A 194 -0.60 21.19 13.63
N TYR A 195 -1.22 22.21 14.23
CA TYR A 195 -0.47 23.37 14.73
C TYR A 195 -0.04 23.21 16.19
N SER A 196 1.11 23.80 16.52
CA SER A 196 1.69 23.87 17.86
C SER A 196 1.82 25.33 18.31
N LYS A 197 1.47 25.61 19.56
CA LYS A 197 1.63 26.95 20.17
C LYS A 197 3.07 27.19 20.62
N LYS A 198 3.74 28.23 20.09
CA LYS A 198 5.14 28.55 20.44
C LYS A 198 5.35 29.75 21.36
N ALA A 199 4.53 30.79 21.26
CA ALA A 199 4.76 32.03 22.03
C ALA A 199 3.47 32.78 22.37
N GLU A 200 3.50 33.45 23.52
CA GLU A 200 2.36 34.15 24.09
C GLU A 200 2.81 35.50 24.69
N LYS A 201 2.82 36.56 23.87
CA LYS A 201 2.88 37.95 24.35
C LYS A 201 1.51 38.60 24.09
N THR A 202 1.39 39.38 23.02
CA THR A 202 0.18 40.06 22.54
C THR A 202 -0.58 39.26 21.49
N HIS A 203 0.16 38.53 20.64
CA HIS A 203 -0.38 37.60 19.65
C HIS A 203 0.04 36.18 20.00
N VAL A 204 -0.80 35.22 19.67
CA VAL A 204 -0.49 33.79 19.76
C VAL A 204 0.13 33.38 18.44
N ARG A 205 1.40 32.95 18.48
CA ARG A 205 2.07 32.40 17.30
C ARG A 205 1.90 30.88 17.28
N LEU A 206 1.39 30.38 16.17
CA LEU A 206 1.19 28.96 15.88
C LEU A 206 2.14 28.54 14.77
N GLU A 207 2.81 27.42 14.96
CA GLU A 207 3.65 26.80 13.96
C GLU A 207 3.03 25.48 13.51
N PRO A 208 2.99 25.19 12.20
CA PRO A 208 2.51 23.90 11.73
C PRO A 208 3.50 22.79 12.10
N ASP A 209 3.00 21.56 12.12
CA ASP A 209 3.82 20.36 12.16
C ASP A 209 4.88 20.44 11.05
N PRO A 210 6.18 20.23 11.36
CA PRO A 210 7.24 20.24 10.35
C PRO A 210 7.02 19.31 9.16
N ASN A 211 6.19 18.27 9.33
CA ASN A 211 5.85 17.33 8.26
C ASN A 211 4.77 17.86 7.30
N LEU A 212 4.04 18.92 7.67
CA LEU A 212 3.05 19.59 6.82
C LEU A 212 3.75 20.62 5.92
N GLU A 213 4.21 20.16 4.76
CA GLU A 213 4.92 21.01 3.78
C GLU A 213 4.01 22.10 3.18
N GLY A 214 4.59 23.27 2.91
CA GLY A 214 3.89 24.40 2.27
C GLY A 214 2.89 25.15 3.18
N VAL A 215 2.73 24.74 4.44
CA VAL A 215 1.87 25.40 5.41
C VAL A 215 2.65 26.50 6.15
N SER A 216 2.04 27.69 6.30
CA SER A 216 2.70 28.84 6.91
C SER A 216 2.42 28.98 8.41
N THR A 217 3.35 29.61 9.14
CA THR A 217 3.11 29.98 10.55
C THR A 217 2.00 31.01 10.65
N LEU A 218 1.10 30.83 11.59
CA LEU A 218 -0.04 31.73 11.81
C LEU A 218 0.16 32.59 13.05
N THR A 219 -0.28 33.85 12.98
CA THR A 219 -0.26 34.77 14.12
C THR A 219 -1.67 35.24 14.42
N ILE A 220 -2.21 34.82 15.56
CA ILE A 220 -3.58 35.10 16.00
C ILE A 220 -3.58 36.21 17.03
N VAL A 221 -4.45 37.19 16.87
CA VAL A 221 -4.65 38.26 17.86
C VAL A 221 -5.46 37.73 19.05
N LYS A 222 -5.03 37.99 20.29
CA LYS A 222 -5.77 37.55 21.49
C LYS A 222 -7.16 38.16 21.60
N THR A 223 -7.25 39.46 21.30
CA THR A 223 -8.50 40.23 21.41
C THR A 223 -8.70 40.98 20.11
N PRO A 224 -9.61 40.52 19.23
CA PRO A 224 -9.93 41.25 18.03
C PRO A 224 -10.63 42.56 18.41
N SER A 225 -10.18 43.65 17.80
CA SER A 225 -10.70 45.00 18.08
C SER A 225 -12.11 45.23 17.55
N ASP A 226 -12.56 44.49 16.53
CA ASP A 226 -13.81 44.76 15.82
C ASP A 226 -14.32 43.56 15.00
N HIS A 227 -15.59 43.54 14.61
CA HIS A 227 -16.14 42.43 13.81
C HIS A 227 -15.47 42.30 12.42
N ARG A 228 -14.99 43.41 11.85
CA ARG A 228 -14.18 43.39 10.62
C ARG A 228 -12.84 42.69 10.82
N SER A 229 -12.19 42.87 11.98
CA SER A 229 -10.90 42.22 12.22
C SER A 229 -11.03 40.70 12.39
N LEU A 230 -12.17 40.21 12.89
CA LEU A 230 -12.51 38.79 12.91
C LEU A 230 -12.63 38.18 11.49
N LYS A 231 -13.28 38.88 10.55
CA LYS A 231 -13.37 38.44 9.15
C LYS A 231 -12.01 38.45 8.45
N ASN A 232 -11.18 39.45 8.73
CA ASN A 232 -9.82 39.49 8.17
C ASN A 232 -8.95 38.37 8.71
N GLN A 233 -9.07 38.08 10.02
CA GLN A 233 -8.40 36.94 10.64
C GLN A 233 -8.86 35.61 10.08
N ARG A 234 -10.16 35.45 9.81
CA ARG A 234 -10.68 34.27 9.09
C ARG A 234 -9.96 34.06 7.77
N SER A 235 -9.93 35.09 6.93
CA SER A 235 -9.27 35.02 5.63
C SER A 235 -7.77 34.76 5.77
N HIS A 236 -7.11 35.36 6.77
CA HIS A 236 -5.70 35.12 7.05
C HIS A 236 -5.42 33.65 7.41
N ILE A 237 -6.26 33.04 8.26
CA ILE A 237 -6.15 31.63 8.64
C ILE A 237 -6.44 30.72 7.43
N GLU A 238 -7.52 30.98 6.68
CA GLU A 238 -7.86 30.21 5.47
C GLU A 238 -6.76 30.28 4.41
N ASN A 239 -6.11 31.44 4.26
CA ASN A 239 -4.95 31.61 3.38
C ASN A 239 -3.71 30.87 3.91
N GLY A 240 -3.43 30.95 5.21
CA GLY A 240 -2.25 30.30 5.79
C GLY A 240 -2.33 28.77 5.81
N LEU A 241 -3.54 28.22 5.88
CA LEU A 241 -3.86 26.81 5.65
C LEU A 241 -3.91 26.41 4.17
N GLY A 242 -3.90 27.39 3.25
CA GLY A 242 -4.01 27.14 1.81
C GLY A 242 -5.37 26.60 1.36
N ILE A 243 -6.43 26.83 2.14
CA ILE A 243 -7.79 26.33 1.85
C ILE A 243 -8.71 27.41 1.29
N SER A 244 -8.29 28.67 1.17
CA SER A 244 -9.18 29.78 0.76
C SER A 244 -9.73 29.64 -0.67
N LYS A 245 -9.03 28.91 -1.54
CA LYS A 245 -9.41 28.69 -2.94
C LYS A 245 -9.98 27.30 -3.23
N LEU A 246 -9.91 26.37 -2.26
CA LEU A 246 -10.38 24.99 -2.39
C LEU A 246 -11.92 24.87 -2.32
#